data_AF-A0A847N844-F1
#
_entry.id   AF-A0A847N844-F1
#
_cell.length_a   1.000
_cell.length_b   1.000
_cell.length_c   1.000
_cell.angle_alpha   90.00
_cell.angle_beta   90.00
_cell.angle_gamma   90.00
#
_symmetry.space_group_name_H-M   'P 1'
#
loop_
_entity.id
_entity.type
_entity.pdbx_description
1 polymer ?
#
loop_
_entity_poly.entity_id
_entity_poly.type
_entity_poly.pdbx_seq_one_letter_code
_entity_poly.pdbx_strand_id
1 'polypeptide(L)'
;MEKVLNYIKKHDNIIIHRHSRPDMDAIGSQIGLKEAILATYPNKKVYAVGDLNKMSYKAKMDDITDETYASALVIIVDVAVSHLVSDDRYKLAKELIIIDHHTNPTDIECDYFYQRSEYTSACETIVEILKEGN
;
A
#
# COMPACT_ATOMS: atom_id res chain seq x y z
N MET A 1 -9.31 -10.69 1.41
CA MET A 1 -9.32 -10.18 0.03
C MET A 1 -10.49 -9.23 -0.15
N GLU A 2 -11.75 -9.70 -0.12
CA GLU A 2 -12.96 -8.84 -0.19
C GLU A 2 -12.93 -7.60 0.73
N LYS A 3 -12.48 -7.74 1.99
CA LYS A 3 -12.32 -6.61 2.91
C LYS A 3 -11.40 -5.50 2.38
N VAL A 4 -10.27 -5.86 1.75
CA VAL A 4 -9.34 -4.89 1.14
C VAL A 4 -10.04 -4.09 0.05
N LEU A 5 -10.77 -4.79 -0.84
CA LEU A 5 -11.53 -4.15 -1.92
C LEU A 5 -12.61 -3.21 -1.37
N ASN A 6 -13.26 -3.56 -0.27
CA ASN A 6 -14.26 -2.71 0.37
C ASN A 6 -13.65 -1.41 0.93
N TYR A 7 -12.46 -1.47 1.56
CA TYR A 7 -11.74 -0.27 1.96
C TYR A 7 -11.39 0.62 0.76
N ILE A 8 -10.86 0.04 -0.33
CA ILE A 8 -10.52 0.76 -1.57
C ILE A 8 -11.76 1.44 -2.18
N LYS A 9 -12.90 0.74 -2.24
CA LYS A 9 -14.16 1.28 -2.79
C LYS A 9 -14.65 2.49 -2.01
N LYS A 10 -14.59 2.43 -0.66
CA LYS A 10 -15.10 3.45 0.28
C LYS A 10 -14.34 4.79 0.22
N HIS A 11 -13.09 4.81 -0.25
CA HIS A 11 -12.22 5.99 -0.17
C HIS A 11 -11.89 6.59 -1.53
N ASP A 12 -11.98 7.91 -1.64
CA ASP A 12 -11.58 8.62 -2.87
C ASP A 12 -10.09 9.01 -2.88
N ASN A 13 -9.50 9.21 -1.70
CA ASN A 13 -8.08 9.46 -1.52
C ASN A 13 -7.41 8.21 -0.96
N ILE A 14 -6.40 7.69 -1.66
CA ILE A 14 -5.67 6.48 -1.28
C ILE A 14 -4.18 6.79 -1.35
N ILE A 15 -3.43 6.45 -0.31
CA ILE A 15 -1.98 6.64 -0.24
C ILE A 15 -1.33 5.30 0.05
N ILE A 16 -0.40 4.89 -0.79
CA ILE A 16 0.24 3.57 -0.72
C ILE A 16 1.68 3.75 -0.23
N HIS A 17 2.00 3.09 0.87
CA HIS A 17 3.30 3.05 1.53
C HIS A 17 3.93 1.65 1.39
N ARG A 18 5.24 1.55 1.68
CA ARG A 18 6.00 0.29 1.77
C ARG A 18 7.22 0.43 2.69
N HIS A 19 8.05 -0.61 2.85
CA HIS A 19 9.29 -0.51 3.66
C HIS A 19 10.33 0.42 3.02
N SER A 20 11.07 1.19 3.80
CA SER A 20 12.24 2.01 3.41
C SER A 20 13.31 1.20 2.67
N ARG A 21 14.14 1.85 1.83
CA ARG A 21 15.15 1.19 0.99
C ARG A 21 14.54 0.05 0.17
N PRO A 22 13.58 0.37 -0.70
CA PRO A 22 12.70 -0.63 -1.28
C PRO A 22 13.47 -1.59 -2.19
N ASP A 23 13.00 -2.82 -2.25
CA ASP A 23 13.38 -3.73 -3.33
C ASP A 23 12.37 -3.65 -4.49
N MET A 24 12.43 -4.62 -5.41
CA MET A 24 11.53 -4.65 -6.56
C MET A 24 10.12 -5.15 -6.21
N ASP A 25 9.95 -5.93 -5.14
CA ASP A 25 8.62 -6.41 -4.71
C ASP A 25 7.84 -5.27 -4.05
N ALA A 26 8.47 -4.52 -3.15
CA ALA A 26 7.89 -3.33 -2.55
C ALA A 26 7.47 -2.29 -3.59
N ILE A 27 8.33 -2.02 -4.59
CA ILE A 27 8.00 -1.08 -5.68
C ILE A 27 6.91 -1.66 -6.59
N GLY A 28 7.02 -2.93 -6.97
CA GLY A 28 6.09 -3.59 -7.86
C GLY A 28 4.68 -3.67 -7.28
N SER A 29 4.56 -4.04 -6.01
CA SER A 29 3.28 -4.13 -5.29
C SER A 29 2.68 -2.74 -5.07
N GLN A 30 3.48 -1.75 -4.66
CA GLN A 30 3.03 -0.37 -4.45
C GLN A 30 2.52 0.26 -5.75
N ILE A 31 3.34 0.28 -6.79
CA ILE A 31 2.99 0.90 -8.07
C ILE A 31 1.93 0.08 -8.81
N GLY A 32 2.04 -1.25 -8.79
CA GLY A 32 1.06 -2.13 -9.40
C GLY A 32 -0.34 -1.92 -8.81
N LEU A 33 -0.45 -1.80 -7.48
CA LEU A 33 -1.71 -1.48 -6.82
C LEU A 33 -2.22 -0.07 -7.20
N LYS A 34 -1.34 0.94 -7.22
CA LYS A 34 -1.70 2.30 -7.65
C LYS A 34 -2.34 2.31 -9.04
N GLU A 35 -1.64 1.74 -10.01
CA GLU A 35 -2.08 1.72 -11.41
C GLU A 35 -3.36 0.89 -11.59
N ALA A 36 -3.48 -0.23 -10.88
CA ALA A 36 -4.69 -1.05 -10.91
C ALA A 36 -5.91 -0.28 -10.37
N ILE A 37 -5.78 0.40 -9.22
CA ILE A 37 -6.88 1.20 -8.65
C ILE A 37 -7.28 2.33 -9.61
N LEU A 38 -6.32 3.03 -10.23
CA LEU A 38 -6.61 4.10 -11.19
C LEU A 38 -7.27 3.57 -12.47
N ALA A 39 -6.87 2.38 -12.94
CA ALA A 39 -7.50 1.73 -14.09
C ALA A 39 -8.96 1.33 -13.80
N THR A 40 -9.26 0.85 -12.58
CA THR A 40 -10.63 0.46 -12.18
C THR A 40 -11.49 1.66 -11.77
N TYR A 41 -10.91 2.66 -11.11
CA TYR A 41 -11.59 3.83 -10.56
C TYR A 41 -10.91 5.14 -10.97
N PRO A 42 -11.07 5.60 -12.23
CA PRO A 42 -10.33 6.73 -12.79
C PRO A 42 -10.52 8.07 -12.06
N ASN A 43 -11.58 8.20 -11.26
CA ASN A 43 -11.90 9.43 -10.50
C ASN A 43 -11.23 9.47 -9.11
N LYS A 44 -10.65 8.37 -8.64
CA LYS A 44 -9.96 8.33 -7.34
C LYS A 44 -8.59 9.00 -7.44
N LYS A 45 -8.12 9.57 -6.34
CA LYS A 45 -6.76 10.08 -6.19
C LYS A 45 -5.92 9.04 -5.47
N VAL A 46 -4.92 8.51 -6.17
CA VAL A 46 -4.05 7.45 -5.64
C VAL A 46 -2.61 7.90 -5.69
N TYR A 47 -1.95 7.87 -4.54
CA TYR A 47 -0.59 8.33 -4.34
C TYR A 47 0.32 7.18 -3.92
N ALA A 48 1.56 7.18 -4.39
CA ALA A 48 2.62 6.28 -3.94
C ALA A 48 3.75 7.12 -3.35
N VAL A 49 4.08 6.91 -2.08
CA VAL A 49 5.07 7.74 -1.35
C VAL A 49 6.26 6.92 -0.85
N GLY A 50 7.34 7.61 -0.49
CA GLY A 50 8.53 7.01 0.12
C GLY A 50 9.84 7.39 -0.58
N ASP A 51 10.95 6.85 -0.11
CA ASP A 51 12.28 7.03 -0.71
C ASP A 51 12.43 6.36 -2.10
N LEU A 52 13.53 6.60 -2.79
CA LEU A 52 13.83 5.93 -4.05
C LEU A 52 15.27 5.44 -4.03
N ASN A 53 15.53 4.31 -4.69
CA ASN A 53 16.88 3.78 -4.87
C ASN A 53 17.05 3.15 -6.26
N LYS A 54 18.19 2.48 -6.49
CA LYS A 54 18.50 1.83 -7.79
C LYS A 54 17.50 0.76 -8.24
N MET A 55 16.76 0.15 -7.31
CA MET A 55 15.74 -0.88 -7.60
C MET A 55 14.39 -0.28 -7.96
N SER A 56 14.17 1.02 -7.70
CA SER A 56 12.93 1.71 -8.08
C SER A 56 12.75 1.88 -9.59
N TYR A 57 13.79 1.59 -10.39
CA TYR A 57 13.77 1.63 -11.86
C TYR A 57 13.22 2.95 -12.41
N LYS A 58 11.97 2.95 -12.92
CA LYS A 58 11.28 4.12 -13.49
C LYS A 58 10.14 4.64 -12.60
N ALA A 59 9.93 4.04 -11.44
CA ALA A 59 8.92 4.48 -10.49
C ALA A 59 9.21 5.90 -10.03
N LYS A 60 8.15 6.66 -9.81
CA LYS A 60 8.18 7.99 -9.22
C LYS A 60 7.27 7.98 -8.00
N MET A 61 7.72 8.60 -6.93
CA MET A 61 6.92 8.81 -5.74
C MET A 61 6.27 10.19 -5.83
N ASP A 62 5.06 10.30 -5.33
CA ASP A 62 4.32 11.54 -5.23
C ASP A 62 4.79 12.31 -3.99
N ASP A 63 4.96 13.63 -4.16
CA ASP A 63 5.18 14.55 -3.05
C ASP A 63 3.83 15.15 -2.66
N ILE A 64 3.36 14.83 -1.46
CA ILE A 64 2.03 15.19 -0.95
C ILE A 64 2.13 15.85 0.42
N THR A 65 1.18 16.74 0.71
CA THR A 65 1.09 17.41 2.01
C THR A 65 0.39 16.55 3.04
N ASP A 66 0.64 16.83 4.32
CA ASP A 66 0.07 16.11 5.46
C ASP A 66 -1.47 16.15 5.47
N GLU A 67 -2.09 17.25 4.98
CA GLU A 67 -3.55 17.38 4.89
C GLU A 67 -4.18 16.33 3.96
N THR A 68 -3.40 15.79 3.01
CA THR A 68 -3.86 14.73 2.11
C THR A 68 -4.24 13.46 2.89
N TYR A 69 -3.57 13.19 4.00
CA TYR A 69 -3.79 12.00 4.82
C TYR A 69 -5.10 12.02 5.61
N ALA A 70 -5.59 13.21 6.00
CA ALA A 70 -6.71 13.36 6.95
C ALA A 70 -8.04 12.73 6.47
N SER A 71 -8.19 12.48 5.16
CA SER A 71 -9.35 11.81 4.57
C SER A 71 -9.00 10.52 3.83
N ALA A 72 -7.73 10.15 3.81
CA ALA A 72 -7.23 9.06 2.98
C ALA A 72 -7.32 7.71 3.68
N LEU A 73 -7.53 6.69 2.86
CA LEU A 73 -7.10 5.34 3.18
C LEU A 73 -5.59 5.26 2.95
N VAL A 74 -4.83 4.88 3.97
CA VAL A 74 -3.45 4.45 3.78
C VAL A 74 -3.40 2.93 3.63
N ILE A 75 -2.66 2.47 2.64
CA ILE A 75 -2.36 1.05 2.41
C ILE A 75 -0.84 0.88 2.53
N ILE A 76 -0.38 0.17 3.54
CA ILE A 76 1.02 -0.24 3.63
C ILE A 76 1.15 -1.62 2.97
N VAL A 77 2.06 -1.75 2.01
CA VAL A 77 2.38 -3.03 1.37
C VAL A 77 3.78 -3.50 1.75
N ASP A 78 3.97 -4.81 1.82
CA ASP A 78 5.28 -5.46 1.96
C ASP A 78 6.06 -5.13 3.25
N VAL A 79 5.35 -4.67 4.28
CA VAL A 79 5.91 -4.41 5.60
C VAL A 79 4.84 -4.32 6.66
N ALA A 80 5.09 -4.97 7.80
CA ALA A 80 4.23 -4.91 8.98
C ALA A 80 4.94 -4.29 10.21
N VAL A 81 6.19 -3.86 10.08
CA VAL A 81 6.97 -3.30 11.21
C VAL A 81 7.18 -1.79 11.04
N SER A 82 6.70 -1.02 12.02
CA SER A 82 6.62 0.44 12.03
C SER A 82 7.93 1.14 11.66
N HIS A 83 9.04 0.77 12.30
CA HIS A 83 10.35 1.40 12.08
C HIS A 83 10.96 1.11 10.69
N LEU A 84 10.38 0.16 9.94
CA LEU A 84 10.81 -0.15 8.58
C LEU A 84 9.99 0.60 7.53
N VAL A 85 8.83 1.17 7.86
CA VAL A 85 7.99 1.91 6.90
C VAL A 85 8.73 3.16 6.39
N SER A 86 8.63 3.44 5.09
CA SER A 86 9.41 4.51 4.45
C SER A 86 9.06 5.93 4.86
N ASP A 87 7.85 6.16 5.37
CA ASP A 87 7.33 7.48 5.70
C ASP A 87 6.32 7.35 6.84
N ASP A 88 6.60 7.96 7.98
CA ASP A 88 5.81 7.87 9.22
C ASP A 88 4.43 8.53 9.13
N ARG A 89 4.14 9.31 8.08
CA ARG A 89 2.87 10.02 7.92
C ARG A 89 1.68 9.09 7.69
N TYR A 90 1.89 7.78 7.51
CA TYR A 90 0.81 6.79 7.55
C TYR A 90 -0.04 6.90 8.83
N LYS A 91 0.52 7.42 9.92
CA LYS A 91 -0.16 7.67 11.21
C LYS A 91 -1.22 8.77 11.15
N LEU A 92 -1.21 9.61 10.11
CA LEU A 92 -2.17 10.70 9.90
C LEU A 92 -3.42 10.26 9.13
N ALA A 93 -3.48 8.98 8.72
CA ALA A 93 -4.54 8.43 7.91
C ALA A 93 -5.89 8.44 8.62
N LYS A 94 -6.97 8.49 7.84
CA LYS A 94 -8.33 8.26 8.35
C LYS A 94 -8.56 6.78 8.66
N GLU A 95 -8.16 5.92 7.74
CA GLU A 95 -8.19 4.45 7.88
C GLU A 95 -6.86 3.91 7.34
N LEU A 96 -6.34 2.87 7.98
CA LEU A 96 -5.05 2.26 7.69
C LEU A 96 -5.22 0.75 7.53
N ILE A 97 -4.78 0.21 6.40
CA ILE A 97 -4.68 -1.24 6.19
C ILE A 97 -3.27 -1.64 5.81
N ILE A 98 -2.92 -2.88 6.14
CA ILE A 98 -1.60 -3.46 5.86
C ILE A 98 -1.81 -4.73 5.04
N ILE A 99 -1.05 -4.87 3.95
CA ILE A 99 -1.00 -6.06 3.09
C ILE A 99 0.43 -6.57 3.11
N ASP A 100 0.66 -7.73 3.72
CA ASP A 100 2.01 -8.25 3.90
C ASP A 100 2.06 -9.77 3.72
N HIS A 101 3.20 -10.25 3.23
CA HIS A 101 3.46 -11.67 3.01
C HIS A 101 4.54 -12.21 3.96
N HIS A 102 5.20 -11.37 4.75
CA HIS A 102 6.14 -11.82 5.77
C HIS A 102 5.44 -12.60 6.89
N THR A 103 6.20 -13.34 7.70
CA THR A 103 5.68 -14.19 8.79
C THR A 103 5.64 -13.48 10.15
N ASN A 104 6.29 -12.32 10.28
CA ASN A 104 6.27 -11.55 11.50
C ASN A 104 4.88 -10.95 11.77
N PRO A 105 4.49 -10.74 13.04
CA PRO A 105 3.31 -9.96 13.35
C PRO A 105 3.51 -8.48 13.00
N THR A 106 2.41 -7.73 12.94
CA THR A 106 2.43 -6.26 12.88
C THR A 106 2.58 -5.65 14.28
N ASP A 107 3.42 -4.61 14.41
CA ASP A 107 3.45 -3.72 15.58
C ASP A 107 2.68 -2.41 15.33
N ILE A 108 2.11 -2.25 14.13
CA ILE A 108 1.34 -1.10 13.69
C ILE A 108 -0.14 -1.33 14.02
N GLU A 109 -0.73 -0.41 14.77
CA GLU A 109 -2.19 -0.35 14.97
C GLU A 109 -2.86 0.05 13.65
N CYS A 110 -3.69 -0.83 13.11
CA CYS A 110 -4.35 -0.65 11.82
C CYS A 110 -5.79 -1.19 11.85
N ASP A 111 -6.64 -0.68 10.97
CA ASP A 111 -8.04 -1.09 10.84
C ASP A 111 -8.17 -2.50 10.22
N TYR A 112 -7.19 -2.91 9.43
CA TYR A 112 -7.14 -4.26 8.88
C TYR A 112 -5.72 -4.70 8.53
N PHE A 113 -5.28 -5.82 9.12
CA PHE A 113 -4.07 -6.52 8.73
C PHE A 113 -4.40 -7.74 7.88
N TYR A 114 -4.02 -7.68 6.61
CA TYR A 114 -4.18 -8.75 5.64
C TYR A 114 -2.84 -9.44 5.37
N GLN A 115 -2.58 -10.50 6.13
CA GLN A 115 -1.35 -11.29 6.02
C GLN A 115 -1.57 -12.56 5.18
N ARG A 116 -0.63 -12.85 4.29
CA ARG A 116 -0.61 -14.07 3.44
C ARG A 116 0.79 -14.64 3.33
N SER A 117 1.26 -15.28 4.40
CA SER A 117 2.61 -15.83 4.48
C SER A 117 2.85 -17.05 3.58
N GLU A 118 1.79 -17.61 3.00
CA GLU A 118 1.86 -18.63 1.97
C GLU A 118 2.24 -18.09 0.58
N TYR A 119 2.14 -16.77 0.35
CA TYR A 119 2.52 -16.16 -0.91
C TYR A 119 4.00 -15.78 -0.96
N THR A 120 4.57 -15.87 -2.14
CA THR A 120 6.00 -15.67 -2.38
C THR A 120 6.42 -14.21 -2.38
N SER A 121 5.46 -13.30 -2.57
CA SER A 121 5.69 -11.86 -2.71
C SER A 121 4.46 -11.02 -2.39
N ALA A 122 4.66 -9.75 -2.04
CA ALA A 122 3.60 -8.76 -1.98
C ALA A 122 2.94 -8.57 -3.36
N CYS A 123 3.72 -8.60 -4.45
CA CYS A 123 3.19 -8.55 -5.82
C CYS A 123 2.18 -9.67 -6.11
N GLU A 124 2.48 -10.92 -5.74
CA GLU A 124 1.54 -12.04 -5.86
C GLU A 124 0.26 -11.76 -5.07
N THR A 125 0.41 -11.29 -3.83
CA THR A 125 -0.73 -10.91 -2.96
C THR A 125 -1.63 -9.86 -3.63
N ILE A 126 -1.05 -8.83 -4.24
CA ILE A 126 -1.79 -7.80 -4.97
C ILE A 126 -2.52 -8.38 -6.18
N VAL A 127 -1.85 -9.22 -6.98
CA VAL A 127 -2.48 -9.87 -8.15
C VAL A 127 -3.68 -10.71 -7.73
N GLU A 128 -3.57 -11.50 -6.66
CA GLU A 128 -4.68 -12.31 -6.16
C GLU A 128 -5.85 -11.43 -5.68
N ILE A 129 -5.58 -10.34 -4.95
CA ILE A 129 -6.63 -9.39 -4.53
C ILE A 129 -7.37 -8.80 -5.74
N LEU A 130 -6.65 -8.46 -6.81
CA LEU A 130 -7.23 -7.85 -8.01
C LEU A 130 -8.04 -8.84 -8.85
N LYS A 131 -7.68 -10.13 -8.85
CA LYS A 131 -8.45 -11.18 -9.55
C LYS A 131 -9.86 -11.35 -9.00
N GLU A 132 -10.06 -11.21 -7.68
CA GLU A 132 -11.38 -11.31 -7.06
C GLU A 132 -12.28 -10.08 -7.32
N GLY A 133 -11.70 -8.95 -7.74
CA GLY A 133 -12.44 -7.71 -7.99
C GLY A 133 -13.08 -7.62 -9.38
N ASN A 134 -12.76 -8.55 -10.28
CA ASN A 134 -13.26 -8.67 -11.65
C ASN A 134 -14.28 -9.81 -11.77
#